data_AF-A0A929I097-F1
#
_entry.id   AF-A0A929I097-F1
#
_cell.length_a   1.000
_cell.length_b   1.000
_cell.length_c   1.000
_cell.angle_alpha   90.00
_cell.angle_beta   90.00
_cell.angle_gamma   90.00
#
_symmetry.space_group_name_H-M   'P 1'
#
loop_
_entity.id
_entity.type
_entity.pdbx_description
1 polymer ?
#
loop_
_entity_poly.entity_id
_entity_poly.type
_entity_poly.pdbx_seq_one_letter_code
_entity_poly.pdbx_strand_id
1 'polypeptide(L)'
;HVRAVNNISERVLMISQQTVIGKGTGNDLYYRLCVMPIIIDPLRDRPEDIPLLVEHFIDQFSEETRGQKIRLSDTALSILRSHPWPGNVRELINTIKFALVKRRGNRIKPEHLPPTLLPYMANHLAIRQRESKLKPDSVLEALAKTGGNKVRAADTLGVSRSTLYRFFAKQGIDPVDS
;
A
#
# COMPACT_ATOMS: atom_id res chain seq x y z
N HIS A 1 -14.08 19.35 -6.28
CA HIS A 1 -13.59 17.99 -5.94
C HIS A 1 -13.62 16.99 -7.11
N VAL A 2 -14.26 17.27 -8.26
CA VAL A 2 -14.37 16.33 -9.40
C VAL A 2 -13.24 16.48 -10.45
N ARG A 3 -12.44 17.55 -10.42
CA ARG A 3 -11.40 17.82 -11.45
C ARG A 3 -10.04 17.14 -11.22
N ALA A 4 -9.70 16.74 -10.00
CA ALA A 4 -8.41 16.10 -9.69
C ALA A 4 -8.41 14.59 -10.03
N VAL A 5 -9.57 13.93 -9.90
CA VAL A 5 -9.74 12.50 -10.19
C VAL A 5 -9.57 12.21 -11.69
N ASN A 6 -10.03 13.11 -12.57
CA ASN A 6 -9.90 12.94 -14.02
C ASN A 6 -8.44 13.00 -14.52
N ASN A 7 -7.57 13.79 -13.87
CA ASN A 7 -6.18 13.95 -14.35
C ASN A 7 -5.30 12.74 -13.97
N ILE A 8 -5.62 12.05 -12.86
CA ILE A 8 -4.91 10.84 -12.45
C ILE A 8 -5.38 9.65 -13.30
N SER A 9 -6.67 9.54 -13.60
CA SER A 9 -7.19 8.54 -14.54
C SER A 9 -6.59 8.70 -15.95
N GLU A 10 -6.43 9.92 -16.48
CA GLU A 10 -5.76 10.16 -17.77
C GLU A 10 -4.27 9.78 -17.76
N ARG A 11 -3.55 10.11 -16.68
CA ARG A 11 -2.13 9.73 -16.52
C ARG A 11 -1.96 8.22 -16.40
N VAL A 12 -2.87 7.52 -15.72
CA VAL A 12 -2.89 6.06 -15.60
C VAL A 12 -3.32 5.38 -16.91
N LEU A 13 -4.27 5.96 -17.64
CA LEU A 13 -4.70 5.47 -18.96
C LEU A 13 -3.56 5.57 -19.99
N MET A 14 -2.77 6.65 -19.96
CA MET A 14 -1.55 6.80 -20.77
C MET A 14 -0.48 5.74 -20.45
N ILE A 15 -0.42 5.25 -19.21
CA ILE A 15 0.51 4.20 -18.78
C ILE A 15 0.04 2.80 -19.23
N SER A 16 -1.28 2.59 -19.37
CA SER A 16 -1.87 1.28 -19.74
C SER A 16 -1.92 1.02 -21.25
N GLN A 17 -2.01 2.07 -22.08
CA GLN A 17 -2.27 1.96 -23.53
C GLN A 17 -1.06 1.60 -24.42
N GLN A 18 0.13 1.34 -23.88
CA GLN A 18 1.28 0.86 -24.66
C GLN A 18 1.62 -0.60 -24.35
N THR A 19 0.70 -1.50 -24.68
CA THR A 19 1.05 -2.89 -25.01
C THR A 19 0.04 -3.39 -26.03
N VAL A 20 0.30 -3.16 -27.32
CA VAL A 20 -0.42 -3.87 -28.40
C VAL A 20 0.56 -4.81 -29.08
N ILE A 21 0.18 -6.08 -29.04
CA ILE A 21 0.87 -7.27 -29.52
C ILE A 21 0.85 -7.27 -31.05
N GLY A 22 2.00 -7.48 -31.68
CA GLY A 22 2.05 -7.91 -33.08
C GLY A 22 1.99 -9.43 -33.17
N LYS A 23 0.91 -10.01 -33.67
CA LYS A 23 0.97 -11.32 -34.34
C LYS A 23 1.46 -11.09 -35.76
N GLY A 24 2.68 -11.54 -36.06
CA GLY A 24 3.24 -11.52 -37.41
C GLY A 24 4.41 -12.49 -37.49
N THR A 25 4.28 -13.48 -38.36
CA THR A 25 5.28 -14.50 -38.66
C THR A 25 6.44 -13.93 -39.47
N GLY A 26 7.68 -14.34 -39.11
CA GLY A 26 8.82 -14.32 -40.01
C GLY A 26 9.64 -13.03 -40.02
N ASN A 27 10.91 -13.20 -39.64
CA ASN A 27 12.09 -12.34 -39.80
C ASN A 27 11.90 -10.82 -39.95
N ASP A 28 12.41 -10.15 -38.91
CA ASP A 28 13.06 -8.85 -38.97
C ASP A 28 12.15 -7.63 -39.03
N LEU A 29 11.71 -7.18 -37.86
CA LEU A 29 11.47 -5.76 -37.67
C LEU A 29 11.82 -5.36 -36.24
N TYR A 30 13.09 -4.96 -36.08
CA TYR A 30 13.57 -4.17 -34.95
C TYR A 30 12.77 -2.87 -34.85
N TYR A 31 11.67 -2.87 -34.10
CA TYR A 31 11.01 -1.61 -33.73
C TYR A 31 11.77 -0.96 -32.58
N ARG A 32 12.63 0.00 -32.94
CA ARG A 32 13.01 1.10 -32.03
C ARG A 32 11.75 1.91 -31.72
N LEU A 33 11.02 1.52 -30.67
CA LEU A 33 10.01 2.35 -30.05
C LEU A 33 10.72 3.53 -29.38
N CYS A 34 10.60 4.72 -29.96
CA CYS A 34 10.85 5.96 -29.25
C CYS A 34 9.77 6.13 -28.18
N VAL A 35 10.00 5.48 -27.03
CA VAL A 35 9.25 5.72 -25.80
C VAL A 35 9.57 7.16 -25.38
N MET A 36 8.63 8.08 -25.62
CA MET A 36 8.69 9.42 -25.02
C MET A 36 8.87 9.26 -23.52
N PRO A 37 9.98 9.73 -22.91
CA PRO A 37 10.20 9.56 -21.49
C PRO A 37 9.22 10.48 -20.75
N ILE A 38 8.08 9.92 -20.35
CA ILE A 38 7.25 10.56 -19.32
C ILE A 38 8.11 10.48 -18.05
N ILE A 39 8.59 11.64 -17.58
CA ILE A 39 9.24 11.75 -16.28
C ILE A 39 8.14 11.52 -15.25
N ILE A 40 8.02 10.28 -14.81
CA ILE A 40 7.11 9.89 -13.75
C ILE A 40 7.87 10.07 -12.44
N ASP A 41 7.37 10.97 -11.58
CA ASP A 41 7.94 11.13 -10.25
C ASP A 41 8.02 9.78 -9.52
N PRO A 42 9.14 9.50 -8.83
CA PRO A 42 9.30 8.27 -8.07
C PRO A 42 8.12 8.01 -7.14
N LEU A 43 7.65 6.77 -7.07
CA LEU A 43 6.51 6.41 -6.22
C LEU A 43 6.76 6.70 -4.72
N ARG A 44 8.03 6.76 -4.29
CA ARG A 44 8.42 7.20 -2.94
C ARG A 44 8.02 8.62 -2.59
N ASP A 45 7.90 9.50 -3.60
CA ASP A 45 7.61 10.92 -3.40
C ASP A 45 6.09 11.19 -3.40
N ARG A 46 5.28 10.13 -3.61
CA ARG A 46 3.80 10.16 -3.67
C ARG A 46 3.15 8.87 -3.11
N PRO A 47 3.43 8.47 -1.86
CA PRO A 47 2.89 7.25 -1.27
C PRO A 47 1.35 7.22 -1.19
N GLU A 48 0.69 8.37 -1.25
CA GLU A 48 -0.76 8.56 -1.30
C GLU A 48 -1.42 8.04 -2.60
N ASP A 49 -0.66 7.94 -3.69
CA ASP A 49 -1.14 7.39 -4.98
C ASP A 49 -1.20 5.86 -4.97
N ILE A 50 -0.41 5.21 -4.09
CA ILE A 50 -0.25 3.75 -4.05
C ILE A 50 -1.59 3.01 -3.93
N PRO A 51 -2.54 3.37 -3.03
CA PRO A 51 -3.81 2.68 -2.93
C PRO A 51 -4.61 2.69 -4.23
N LEU A 52 -4.66 3.85 -4.90
CA LEU A 52 -5.42 4.02 -6.14
C LEU A 52 -4.77 3.25 -7.30
N LEU A 53 -3.45 3.31 -7.41
CA LEU A 53 -2.69 2.55 -8.41
C LEU A 53 -2.86 1.04 -8.21
N VAL A 54 -2.83 0.58 -6.95
CA VAL A 54 -3.01 -0.83 -6.64
C VAL A 54 -4.43 -1.28 -6.97
N GLU A 55 -5.45 -0.50 -6.64
CA GLU A 55 -6.84 -0.83 -7.03
C GLU A 55 -6.97 -0.91 -8.56
N HIS A 56 -6.42 0.07 -9.28
CA HIS A 56 -6.42 0.06 -10.75
C HIS A 56 -5.75 -1.19 -11.33
N PHE A 57 -4.55 -1.55 -10.86
CA PHE A 57 -3.84 -2.73 -11.35
C PHE A 57 -4.52 -4.04 -10.95
N ILE A 58 -5.12 -4.10 -9.76
CA ILE A 58 -5.93 -5.25 -9.36
C ILE A 58 -7.09 -5.40 -10.33
N ASP A 59 -7.86 -4.33 -10.57
CA ASP A 59 -9.02 -4.38 -11.46
C ASP A 59 -8.58 -4.76 -12.90
N GLN A 60 -7.54 -4.10 -13.42
CA GLN A 60 -6.96 -4.38 -14.75
C GLN A 60 -6.51 -5.83 -14.95
N PHE A 61 -5.89 -6.45 -13.94
CA PHE A 61 -5.35 -7.81 -14.04
C PHE A 61 -6.29 -8.89 -13.47
N SER A 62 -7.45 -8.50 -12.94
CA SER A 62 -8.41 -9.43 -12.30
C SER A 62 -9.54 -9.88 -13.21
N GLU A 63 -9.63 -9.39 -14.45
CA GLU A 63 -10.72 -9.66 -15.40
C GLU A 63 -11.00 -11.16 -15.62
N GLU A 64 -10.07 -12.06 -15.32
CA GLU A 64 -10.26 -13.51 -15.42
C GLU A 64 -10.94 -14.17 -14.20
N THR A 65 -11.15 -13.47 -13.08
CA THR A 65 -11.63 -14.09 -11.83
C THR A 65 -13.15 -13.97 -11.67
N ARG A 66 -13.90 -14.85 -12.34
CA ARG A 66 -15.33 -15.21 -12.13
C ARG A 66 -16.06 -14.51 -10.95
N GLY A 67 -16.44 -13.25 -11.12
CA GLY A 67 -17.45 -12.58 -10.29
C GLY A 67 -17.09 -12.19 -8.86
N GLN A 68 -15.83 -12.32 -8.41
CA GLN A 68 -15.43 -11.86 -7.07
C GLN A 68 -14.38 -10.74 -7.14
N LYS A 69 -14.77 -9.51 -6.77
CA LYS A 69 -13.84 -8.37 -6.75
C LYS A 69 -12.73 -8.64 -5.74
N ILE A 70 -11.50 -8.65 -6.22
CA ILE A 70 -10.32 -8.89 -5.39
C ILE A 70 -10.13 -7.68 -4.46
N ARG A 71 -9.68 -7.93 -3.24
CA ARG A 71 -9.39 -6.89 -2.25
C ARG A 71 -7.97 -7.06 -1.72
N LEU A 72 -7.29 -5.94 -1.52
CA LEU A 72 -6.07 -5.90 -0.72
C LEU A 72 -6.42 -5.84 0.77
N SER A 73 -5.66 -6.51 1.64
CA SER A 73 -5.78 -6.31 3.09
C SER A 73 -5.11 -5.01 3.52
N ASP A 74 -5.62 -4.35 4.56
CA ASP A 74 -5.04 -3.10 5.07
C ASP A 74 -3.57 -3.27 5.51
N THR A 75 -3.24 -4.47 6.00
CA THR A 75 -1.88 -4.85 6.35
C THR A 75 -0.97 -4.91 5.12
N ALA A 76 -1.44 -5.48 4.01
CA ALA A 76 -0.69 -5.52 2.76
C ALA A 76 -0.55 -4.11 2.18
N LEU A 77 -1.60 -3.28 2.22
CA LEU A 77 -1.54 -1.88 1.78
C LEU A 77 -0.51 -1.08 2.58
N SER A 78 -0.47 -1.29 3.89
CA SER A 78 0.50 -0.62 4.77
C SER A 78 1.94 -1.01 4.43
N ILE A 79 2.17 -2.28 4.12
CA ILE A 79 3.49 -2.75 3.65
C ILE A 79 3.85 -2.08 2.32
N LEU A 80 2.94 -2.06 1.34
CA LEU A 80 3.16 -1.42 0.05
C LEU A 80 3.48 0.07 0.19
N ARG A 81 2.83 0.78 1.13
CA ARG A 81 3.11 2.20 1.41
C ARG A 81 4.48 2.45 2.05
N SER A 82 5.01 1.47 2.79
CA SER A 82 6.29 1.61 3.49
C SER A 82 7.51 1.27 2.64
N HIS A 83 7.31 0.62 1.50
CA HIS A 83 8.37 0.27 0.57
C HIS A 83 8.82 1.50 -0.25
N PRO A 84 10.13 1.72 -0.46
CA PRO A 84 10.65 2.87 -1.20
C PRO A 84 10.51 2.79 -2.72
N TRP A 85 10.06 1.65 -3.27
CA TRP A 85 9.82 1.47 -4.71
C TRP A 85 10.99 1.90 -5.62
N PRO A 86 12.20 1.32 -5.48
CA PRO A 86 13.34 1.63 -6.35
C PRO A 86 13.05 1.42 -7.84
N GLY A 87 12.16 0.49 -8.20
CA GLY A 87 11.68 0.28 -9.57
C GLY A 87 10.39 1.03 -9.92
N ASN A 88 9.96 1.97 -9.07
CA ASN A 88 8.79 2.84 -9.25
C ASN A 88 7.51 2.04 -9.61
N VAL A 89 6.66 2.58 -10.49
CA VAL A 89 5.41 1.96 -10.94
C VAL A 89 5.64 0.57 -11.56
N ARG A 90 6.77 0.33 -12.24
CA ARG A 90 7.07 -0.98 -12.84
C ARG A 90 7.20 -2.08 -11.77
N GLU A 91 7.87 -1.77 -10.68
CA GLU A 91 7.98 -2.68 -9.54
C GLU A 91 6.63 -2.91 -8.85
N LEU A 92 5.81 -1.86 -8.71
CA LEU A 92 4.45 -1.97 -8.19
C LEU A 92 3.59 -2.90 -9.04
N ILE A 93 3.58 -2.73 -10.37
CA ILE A 93 2.86 -3.60 -11.30
C ILE A 93 3.30 -5.05 -11.13
N ASN A 94 4.60 -5.32 -11.11
CA ASN A 94 5.13 -6.68 -10.95
C ASN A 94 4.77 -7.29 -9.59
N THR A 95 4.78 -6.47 -8.53
CA THR A 95 4.36 -6.86 -7.18
C THR A 95 2.90 -7.29 -7.16
N ILE A 96 2.01 -6.51 -7.79
CA ILE A 96 0.58 -6.83 -7.85
C ILE A 96 0.33 -8.08 -8.71
N LYS A 97 0.97 -8.20 -9.86
CA LYS A 97 0.90 -9.43 -10.69
C LYS A 97 1.34 -10.67 -9.91
N PHE A 98 2.48 -10.58 -9.21
CA PHE A 98 2.96 -11.66 -8.36
C PHE A 98 1.93 -12.03 -7.28
N ALA A 99 1.37 -11.05 -6.60
CA ALA A 99 0.40 -11.25 -5.54
C ALA A 99 -0.93 -11.84 -6.03
N LEU A 100 -1.37 -11.45 -7.23
CA LEU A 100 -2.56 -12.01 -7.88
C LEU A 100 -2.39 -13.48 -8.25
N VAL A 101 -1.17 -13.91 -8.62
CA VAL A 101 -0.84 -15.31 -8.89
C VAL A 101 -0.70 -16.12 -7.59
N LYS A 102 -0.13 -15.53 -6.54
CA LYS A 102 0.11 -16.23 -5.26
C LYS A 102 -1.10 -16.31 -4.34
N ARG A 103 -2.06 -15.40 -4.46
CA ARG A 103 -3.22 -15.37 -3.57
C ARG A 103 -4.04 -16.66 -3.66
N ARG A 104 -4.65 -17.03 -2.54
CA ARG A 104 -5.74 -17.99 -2.50
C ARG A 104 -7.04 -17.25 -2.15
N GLY A 105 -8.05 -17.38 -3.01
CA GLY A 105 -9.33 -16.67 -2.85
C GLY A 105 -9.27 -15.21 -3.26
N ASN A 106 -10.21 -14.39 -2.79
CA ASN A 106 -10.44 -13.02 -3.25
C ASN A 106 -9.66 -11.93 -2.48
N ARG A 107 -8.71 -12.31 -1.60
CA ARG A 107 -7.98 -11.33 -0.77
C ARG A 107 -6.47 -11.47 -0.89
N ILE A 108 -5.81 -10.37 -1.24
CA ILE A 108 -4.34 -10.26 -1.21
C ILE A 108 -3.91 -9.91 0.21
N LYS A 109 -3.10 -10.79 0.80
CA LYS A 109 -2.54 -10.68 2.14
C LYS A 109 -1.02 -10.48 2.06
N PRO A 110 -0.35 -10.08 3.15
CA PRO A 110 1.10 -9.93 3.18
C PRO A 110 1.86 -11.17 2.68
N GLU A 111 1.39 -12.37 3.01
CA GLU A 111 2.00 -13.65 2.59
C GLU A 111 1.96 -13.90 1.06
N HIS A 112 1.15 -13.15 0.33
CA HIS A 112 1.08 -13.22 -1.13
C HIS A 112 2.04 -12.23 -1.80
N LEU A 113 2.64 -11.30 -1.06
CA LEU A 113 3.55 -10.30 -1.59
C LEU A 113 4.94 -10.90 -1.89
N PRO A 114 5.70 -10.33 -2.83
CA PRO A 114 7.05 -10.79 -3.15
C PRO A 114 8.00 -10.70 -1.96
N PRO A 115 9.01 -11.59 -1.87
CA PRO A 115 9.99 -11.60 -0.77
C PRO A 115 10.77 -10.29 -0.59
N THR A 116 10.87 -9.47 -1.63
CA THR A 116 11.49 -8.13 -1.56
C THR A 116 10.84 -7.23 -0.52
N LEU A 117 9.59 -7.52 -0.13
CA LEU A 117 8.84 -6.79 0.89
C LEU A 117 8.96 -7.36 2.31
N LEU A 118 9.70 -8.47 2.50
CA LEU A 118 9.88 -9.13 3.81
C LEU A 118 10.37 -8.21 4.93
N PRO A 119 11.35 -7.30 4.73
CA PRO A 119 11.79 -6.39 5.80
C PRO A 119 10.65 -5.51 6.33
N TYR A 120 9.77 -5.07 5.43
CA TYR A 120 8.61 -4.24 5.75
C TYR A 120 7.48 -5.05 6.39
N MET A 121 7.34 -6.32 6.02
CA MET A 121 6.45 -7.27 6.70
C MET A 121 6.87 -7.48 8.16
N ALA A 122 8.16 -7.71 8.42
CA ALA A 122 8.67 -7.93 9.78
C ALA A 122 8.45 -6.69 10.68
N ASN A 123 8.74 -5.50 10.16
CA ASN A 123 8.47 -4.25 10.86
C ASN A 123 6.96 -4.07 11.16
N HIS A 124 6.10 -4.37 10.19
CA HIS A 124 4.66 -4.29 10.38
C HIS A 124 4.17 -5.29 11.45
N LEU A 125 4.69 -6.51 11.44
CA LEU A 125 4.37 -7.53 12.46
C LEU A 125 4.85 -7.10 13.85
N ALA A 126 6.05 -6.54 13.98
CA ALA A 126 6.57 -6.05 15.24
C ALA A 126 5.77 -4.86 15.80
N ILE A 127 5.26 -3.98 14.93
CA ILE A 127 4.35 -2.89 15.32
C ILE A 127 3.02 -3.48 15.81
N ARG A 128 2.40 -4.39 15.03
CA ARG A 128 1.16 -5.07 15.39
C ARG A 128 1.25 -5.82 16.72
N GLN A 129 2.38 -6.48 16.98
CA GLN A 129 2.62 -7.17 18.25
C GLN A 129 2.70 -6.19 19.41
N ARG A 130 3.42 -5.07 19.25
CA ARG A 130 3.46 -4.00 20.27
C ARG A 130 2.07 -3.43 20.53
N GLU A 131 1.30 -3.14 19.49
CA GLU A 131 -0.09 -2.67 19.62
C GLU A 131 -0.99 -3.70 20.31
N SER A 132 -0.84 -5.00 20.02
CA SER A 132 -1.63 -6.05 20.68
C SER A 132 -1.30 -6.24 22.17
N LYS A 133 -0.08 -5.86 22.58
CA LYS A 133 0.34 -5.88 23.99
C LYS A 133 -0.21 -4.68 24.76
N LEU A 134 -0.62 -3.61 24.08
CA LEU A 134 -1.32 -2.48 24.72
C LEU A 134 -2.73 -2.93 25.10
N LYS A 135 -2.98 -3.03 26.40
CA LYS A 135 -4.33 -3.23 26.94
C LYS A 135 -5.04 -1.87 27.06
N PRO A 136 -6.33 -1.77 26.69
CA PRO A 136 -7.11 -0.54 26.85
C PRO A 136 -7.00 0.06 28.26
N ASP A 137 -7.08 -0.77 29.30
CA ASP A 137 -7.02 -0.34 30.69
C ASP A 137 -5.67 0.30 31.04
N SER A 138 -4.57 -0.31 30.59
CA SER A 138 -3.23 0.24 30.80
C SER A 138 -3.03 1.57 30.09
N VAL A 139 -3.63 1.74 28.91
CA VAL A 139 -3.59 3.01 28.17
C VAL A 139 -4.37 4.11 28.92
N LEU A 140 -5.56 3.78 29.42
CA LEU A 140 -6.37 4.71 30.21
C LEU A 140 -5.68 5.11 31.51
N GLU A 141 -5.05 4.15 32.19
CA GLU A 141 -4.28 4.41 33.42
C GLU A 141 -3.08 5.34 33.17
N ALA A 142 -2.34 5.11 32.08
CA ALA A 142 -1.22 5.96 31.70
C ALA A 142 -1.68 7.39 31.33
N LEU A 143 -2.84 7.54 30.68
CA LEU A 143 -3.43 8.85 30.41
C LEU A 143 -3.85 9.56 31.70
N ALA A 144 -4.50 8.85 32.63
CA ALA A 144 -4.89 9.42 33.92
C ALA A 144 -3.67 9.91 34.73
N LYS A 145 -2.60 9.10 34.79
CA LYS A 145 -1.35 9.44 35.48
C LYS A 145 -0.60 10.62 34.88
N THR A 146 -0.79 10.89 33.59
CA THR A 146 -0.07 11.94 32.86
C THR A 146 -0.93 13.18 32.61
N GLY A 147 -2.14 13.25 33.19
CA GLY A 147 -3.06 14.36 33.01
C GLY A 147 -3.55 14.50 31.56
N GLY A 148 -3.71 13.39 30.86
CA GLY A 148 -4.09 13.36 29.44
C GLY A 148 -2.94 13.65 28.47
N ASN A 149 -1.71 13.84 28.96
CA ASN A 149 -0.56 14.07 28.08
C ASN A 149 -0.17 12.79 27.33
N LYS A 150 -0.66 12.68 26.09
CA LYS A 150 -0.46 11.52 25.19
C LYS A 150 1.01 11.20 24.93
N VAL A 151 1.91 12.19 24.95
CA VAL A 151 3.35 11.97 24.75
C VAL A 151 3.94 11.28 25.98
N ARG A 152 3.70 11.83 27.18
CA ARG A 152 4.14 11.23 28.44
C ARG A 152 3.49 9.87 28.70
N ALA A 153 2.24 9.68 28.27
CA ALA A 153 1.56 8.39 28.36
C ALA A 153 2.25 7.33 27.48
N ALA A 154 2.67 7.69 26.26
CA ALA A 154 3.42 6.79 25.38
C ALA A 154 4.77 6.40 25.99
N ASP A 155 5.48 7.36 26.58
CA ASP A 155 6.75 7.11 27.28
C ASP A 155 6.56 6.18 28.48
N THR A 156 5.50 6.40 29.27
CA THR A 156 5.15 5.56 30.43
C THR A 156 4.80 4.13 30.01
N LEU A 157 4.18 3.96 28.86
CA LEU A 157 3.82 2.66 28.27
C LEU A 157 4.99 2.00 27.52
N GLY A 158 6.14 2.67 27.39
CA GLY A 158 7.30 2.16 26.65
C GLY A 158 7.05 2.00 25.15
N VAL A 159 6.14 2.80 24.57
CA VAL A 159 5.81 2.76 23.14
C VAL A 159 6.03 4.12 22.49
N SER A 160 6.24 4.14 21.17
CA SER A 160 6.30 5.42 20.46
C SER A 160 4.95 6.10 20.41
N ARG A 161 4.94 7.44 20.35
CA ARG A 161 3.73 8.25 20.12
C ARG A 161 2.88 7.69 18.98
N SER A 162 3.48 7.38 17.82
CA SER A 162 2.78 6.84 16.65
C SER A 162 2.11 5.48 16.90
N THR A 163 2.61 4.69 17.84
CA THR A 163 1.99 3.40 18.23
C THR A 163 0.75 3.64 19.08
N LEU A 164 0.83 4.58 20.02
CA LEU A 164 -0.31 4.97 20.86
C LEU A 164 -1.44 5.62 20.05
N TYR A 165 -1.11 6.50 19.09
CA TYR A 165 -2.10 7.13 18.23
C TYR A 165 -2.79 6.13 17.29
N ARG A 166 -2.07 5.13 16.76
CA ARG A 166 -2.67 4.02 16.00
C ARG A 166 -3.59 3.16 16.86
N PHE A 167 -3.24 2.94 18.13
CA PHE A 167 -4.12 2.27 19.07
C PHE A 167 -5.44 3.04 19.24
N PHE A 168 -5.40 4.36 19.44
CA PHE A 168 -6.62 5.18 19.53
C PHE A 168 -7.48 5.14 18.26
N ALA A 169 -6.87 5.33 17.08
CA ALA A 169 -7.57 5.28 15.81
C ALA A 169 -8.28 3.93 15.58
N LYS A 170 -7.67 2.82 16.02
CA LYS A 170 -8.27 1.48 15.94
C LYS A 170 -9.45 1.29 16.91
N GLN A 171 -9.41 1.92 18.08
CA GLN A 171 -10.50 1.87 19.06
C GLN A 171 -11.63 2.88 18.75
N GLY A 172 -11.49 3.67 17.67
CA GLY A 172 -12.43 4.74 17.35
C GLY A 172 -12.38 5.91 18.33
N ILE A 173 -11.29 6.03 19.09
CA ILE A 173 -11.05 7.15 20.00
C ILE A 173 -10.32 8.21 19.19
N ASP A 174 -10.99 9.32 18.90
CA ASP A 174 -10.37 10.42 18.18
C ASP A 174 -9.42 11.16 19.13
N PRO A 175 -8.10 11.17 18.88
CA PRO A 175 -7.15 11.83 19.74
C PRO A 175 -7.18 13.33 19.45
N VAL A 176 -8.34 13.99 19.54
CA VAL A 176 -8.41 15.46 19.45
C VAL A 176 -7.53 16.00 20.57
N ASP A 177 -6.45 16.66 20.18
CA ASP A 177 -5.53 17.33 21.09
C ASP A 177 -6.29 18.51 21.71
N SER A 178 -6.38 18.52 23.04
CA SER A 178 -6.68 19.72 23.84
C SER A 178 -5.38 20.19 24.45
#